data_AF-E2BE23-F1
#
_entry.id   AF-E2BE23-F1
#
_cell.length_a   1.000
_cell.length_b   1.000
_cell.length_c   1.000
_cell.angle_alpha   90.00
_cell.angle_beta   90.00
_cell.angle_gamma   90.00
#
_symmetry.space_group_name_H-M   'P 1'
#
loop_
_entity.id
_entity.type
_entity.pdbx_description
1 polymer ?
#
loop_
_entity_poly.entity_id
_entity_poly.type
_entity_poly.pdbx_seq_one_letter_code
_entity_poly.pdbx_strand_id
1 'polypeptide(L)'
;TNIILNIDILKQIEDDLDIDEKISILFLIIEDYANAFKDIFNLLKEAESTSEYIITDYIKRNPENWENRVLEALCILNNREVIKKLKLLFSDIDLEYFPKIILCSKNINIIAKCLYVICESLDEVNRELLLDHIKSENSNYESLLDNINYLELHMLYWM
;
A
#
# COMPACT_ATOMS: atom_id res chain seq x y z
N THR A 1 -17.00 14.64 8.70
CA THR A 1 -18.01 13.59 8.38
C THR A 1 -17.44 12.25 8.79
N ASN A 2 -18.07 11.49 9.70
CA ASN A 2 -17.61 10.13 10.03
C ASN A 2 -18.11 9.17 8.95
N ILE A 3 -17.26 8.85 7.99
CA ILE A 3 -17.52 7.71 7.11
C ILE A 3 -17.24 6.46 7.90
N ILE A 4 -18.25 5.60 8.00
CA ILE A 4 -18.07 4.25 8.49
C ILE A 4 -17.66 3.43 7.28
N LEU A 5 -16.34 3.28 7.07
CA LEU A 5 -15.83 2.39 6.05
C LEU A 5 -16.25 0.95 6.42
N ASN A 6 -16.73 0.20 5.44
CA ASN A 6 -17.13 -1.20 5.61
C ASN A 6 -16.64 -2.01 4.41
N ILE A 7 -16.75 -3.33 4.47
CA ILE A 7 -16.23 -4.24 3.44
C ILE A 7 -16.85 -3.97 2.06
N ASP A 8 -18.13 -3.64 1.97
CA ASP A 8 -18.79 -3.40 0.68
C ASP A 8 -18.32 -2.08 0.04
N ILE A 9 -18.03 -1.08 0.86
CA ILE A 9 -17.39 0.18 0.40
C ILE A 9 -15.94 -0.09 0.02
N LEU A 10 -15.21 -0.91 0.78
CA LEU A 10 -13.82 -1.25 0.45
C LEU A 10 -13.72 -1.95 -0.91
N LYS A 11 -14.62 -2.88 -1.22
CA LYS A 11 -14.64 -3.51 -2.55
C LYS A 11 -14.85 -2.51 -3.67
N GLN A 12 -15.75 -1.53 -3.48
CA GLN A 12 -15.95 -0.46 -4.46
C GLN A 12 -14.70 0.43 -4.60
N ILE A 13 -13.97 0.67 -3.51
CA ILE A 13 -12.67 1.34 -3.57
C ILE A 13 -11.69 0.49 -4.40
N GLU A 14 -11.61 -0.82 -4.14
CA GLU A 14 -10.73 -1.72 -4.89
C GLU A 14 -11.09 -1.84 -6.37
N ASP A 15 -12.37 -1.73 -6.74
CA ASP A 15 -12.80 -1.67 -8.14
C ASP A 15 -12.29 -0.41 -8.86
N ASP A 16 -11.99 0.65 -8.10
CA ASP A 16 -11.52 1.95 -8.60
C ASP A 16 -9.98 2.12 -8.52
N LEU A 17 -9.27 1.16 -7.95
CA LEU A 17 -7.82 1.20 -7.78
C LEU A 17 -7.12 0.32 -8.81
N ASP A 18 -6.03 0.83 -9.36
CA ASP A 18 -5.12 0.03 -10.16
C ASP A 18 -4.28 -0.89 -9.25
N ILE A 19 -3.68 -1.94 -9.82
CA ILE A 19 -3.00 -2.99 -9.05
C ILE A 19 -1.79 -2.46 -8.25
N ASP A 20 -1.05 -1.50 -8.79
CA ASP A 20 0.04 -0.79 -8.14
C ASP A 20 -0.46 0.04 -6.95
N GLU A 21 -1.60 0.72 -7.08
CA GLU A 21 -2.23 1.42 -5.97
C GLU A 21 -2.68 0.45 -4.87
N LYS A 22 -3.23 -0.71 -5.24
CA LYS A 22 -3.61 -1.74 -4.27
C LYS A 22 -2.41 -2.25 -3.47
N ILE A 23 -1.27 -2.46 -4.14
CA ILE A 23 -0.02 -2.87 -3.51
C ILE A 23 0.52 -1.77 -2.60
N SER A 24 0.45 -0.51 -3.03
CA SER A 24 0.87 0.63 -2.22
C SER A 24 0.03 0.77 -0.95
N ILE A 25 -1.28 0.55 -1.02
CA ILE A 25 -2.14 0.51 0.17
C ILE A 25 -1.74 -0.64 1.07
N LEU A 26 -1.59 -1.86 0.54
CA LEU A 26 -1.18 -3.02 1.33
C LEU A 26 0.16 -2.76 2.03
N PHE A 27 1.16 -2.21 1.32
CA PHE A 27 2.44 -1.80 1.86
C PHE A 27 2.31 -0.86 3.07
N LEU A 28 1.44 0.15 2.98
CA LEU A 28 1.25 1.14 4.03
C LEU A 28 0.46 0.60 5.24
N ILE A 29 -0.50 -0.30 5.02
CA ILE A 29 -1.38 -0.77 6.10
C ILE A 29 -0.85 -2.00 6.83
N ILE A 30 0.27 -2.60 6.42
CA ILE A 30 0.86 -3.76 7.10
C ILE A 30 1.20 -3.46 8.57
N GLU A 31 0.93 -4.46 9.42
CA GLU A 31 1.36 -4.49 10.83
C GLU A 31 2.62 -5.34 11.05
N ASP A 32 2.66 -6.56 10.50
CA ASP A 32 3.79 -7.48 10.62
C ASP A 32 4.66 -7.49 9.35
N TYR A 33 5.66 -6.60 9.33
CA TYR A 33 6.60 -6.49 8.22
C TYR A 33 7.49 -7.74 8.06
N ALA A 34 7.68 -8.56 9.10
CA ALA A 34 8.56 -9.72 9.03
C ALA A 34 8.00 -10.85 8.13
N ASN A 35 6.68 -10.94 8.00
CA ASN A 35 6.00 -11.92 7.14
C ASN A 35 5.24 -11.28 5.97
N ALA A 36 5.11 -9.95 5.97
CA ALA A 36 4.34 -9.17 5.02
C ALA A 36 4.63 -9.47 3.55
N PHE A 37 5.92 -9.65 3.19
CA PHE A 37 6.28 -9.97 1.81
C PHE A 37 5.53 -11.21 1.31
N LYS A 38 5.59 -12.31 2.08
CA LYS A 38 4.96 -13.58 1.69
C LYS A 38 3.45 -13.44 1.61
N ASP A 39 2.85 -12.71 2.53
CA ASP A 39 1.40 -12.51 2.58
C ASP A 39 0.89 -11.72 1.37
N ILE A 40 1.53 -10.60 1.04
CA ILE A 40 1.17 -9.80 -0.15
C ILE A 40 1.50 -10.56 -1.43
N PHE A 41 2.65 -11.22 -1.50
CA PHE A 41 3.05 -11.93 -2.70
C PHE A 41 2.10 -13.10 -3.01
N ASN A 42 1.63 -13.83 -1.99
CA ASN A 42 0.61 -14.86 -2.17
C ASN A 42 -0.73 -14.26 -2.59
N LEU A 43 -1.15 -13.14 -2.00
CA LEU A 43 -2.35 -12.41 -2.42
C LEU A 43 -2.31 -12.01 -3.90
N LEU A 44 -1.16 -11.51 -4.37
CA LEU A 44 -0.98 -11.14 -5.77
C LEU A 44 -1.10 -12.34 -6.71
N LYS A 45 -0.47 -13.47 -6.35
CA LYS A 45 -0.61 -14.73 -7.11
C LYS A 45 -2.04 -15.26 -7.12
N GLU A 46 -2.72 -15.17 -5.99
CA GLU A 46 -4.14 -15.55 -5.89
C GLU A 46 -5.01 -14.64 -6.75
N ALA A 47 -4.66 -13.35 -6.84
CA ALA A 47 -5.38 -12.39 -7.65
C ALA A 47 -5.26 -12.61 -9.15
N GLU A 48 -4.10 -13.09 -9.62
CA GLU A 48 -3.91 -13.52 -11.01
C GLU A 48 -4.82 -14.69 -11.42
N SER A 49 -5.34 -15.45 -10.45
CA SER A 49 -6.09 -16.69 -10.70
C SER A 49 -7.57 -16.64 -10.30
N THR A 50 -7.92 -15.97 -9.20
CA THR A 50 -9.26 -16.08 -8.59
C THR A 50 -9.73 -14.89 -7.74
N SER A 51 -8.85 -14.02 -7.22
CA SER A 51 -9.26 -12.93 -6.30
C SER A 51 -9.11 -11.52 -6.90
N GLU A 52 -10.23 -10.81 -7.10
CA GLU A 52 -10.20 -9.41 -7.56
C GLU A 52 -9.93 -8.39 -6.41
N TYR A 53 -9.98 -8.85 -5.14
CA TYR A 53 -10.09 -8.00 -3.94
C TYR A 53 -8.99 -8.25 -2.90
N ILE A 54 -7.73 -8.04 -3.27
CA ILE A 54 -6.56 -8.33 -2.43
C ILE A 54 -6.51 -7.54 -1.12
N ILE A 55 -7.00 -6.28 -1.09
CA ILE A 55 -7.02 -5.49 0.16
C ILE A 55 -8.09 -6.07 1.10
N THR A 56 -9.27 -6.36 0.57
CA THR A 56 -10.36 -7.00 1.32
C THR A 56 -9.91 -8.34 1.91
N ASP A 57 -9.19 -9.16 1.14
CA ASP A 57 -8.71 -10.45 1.61
C ASP A 57 -7.55 -10.35 2.62
N TYR A 58 -6.77 -9.27 2.56
CA TYR A 58 -5.79 -8.95 3.59
C TYR A 58 -6.47 -8.57 4.92
N ILE A 59 -7.43 -7.65 4.90
CA ILE A 59 -8.06 -7.15 6.14
C ILE A 59 -8.96 -8.18 6.81
N LYS A 60 -9.52 -9.16 6.07
CA LYS A 60 -10.25 -10.28 6.69
C LYS A 60 -9.36 -11.10 7.62
N ARG A 61 -8.06 -11.17 7.31
CA ARG A 61 -7.04 -11.81 8.16
C ARG A 61 -6.52 -10.86 9.24
N ASN A 62 -6.59 -9.55 9.01
CA ASN A 62 -6.09 -8.49 9.89
C ASN A 62 -7.19 -7.43 10.17
N PRO A 63 -8.26 -7.78 10.92
CA PRO A 63 -9.47 -6.95 11.01
C PRO A 63 -9.36 -5.78 12.00
N GLU A 64 -8.23 -5.61 12.70
CA GLU A 64 -8.11 -4.59 13.73
C GLU A 64 -7.84 -3.20 13.12
N ASN A 65 -8.70 -2.22 13.35
CA ASN A 65 -8.46 -0.82 12.94
C ASN A 65 -8.11 -0.64 11.44
N TRP A 66 -8.53 -1.56 10.58
CA TRP A 66 -8.18 -1.52 9.16
C TRP A 66 -8.80 -0.31 8.47
N GLU A 67 -9.96 0.16 8.94
CA GLU A 67 -10.70 1.26 8.35
C GLU A 67 -9.87 2.54 8.34
N ASN A 68 -9.28 2.87 9.49
CA ASN A 68 -8.46 4.08 9.64
C ASN A 68 -7.14 3.94 8.90
N ARG A 69 -6.55 2.74 8.86
CA ARG A 69 -5.32 2.47 8.10
C ARG A 69 -5.53 2.65 6.59
N VAL A 70 -6.60 2.07 6.05
CA VAL A 70 -6.94 2.20 4.62
C VAL A 70 -7.27 3.65 4.26
N LEU A 71 -8.05 4.35 5.09
CA LEU A 71 -8.33 5.77 4.86
C LEU A 71 -7.04 6.59 4.85
N GLU A 72 -6.17 6.42 5.85
CA GLU A 72 -4.90 7.13 5.90
C GLU A 72 -4.01 6.82 4.69
N ALA A 73 -3.93 5.54 4.28
CA ALA A 73 -3.17 5.13 3.09
C ALA A 73 -3.71 5.79 1.81
N LEU A 74 -5.02 5.79 1.58
CA LEU A 74 -5.64 6.49 0.44
C LEU A 74 -5.31 7.98 0.41
N CYS A 75 -5.19 8.60 1.58
CA CYS A 75 -4.84 10.01 1.71
C CYS A 75 -3.37 10.26 1.38
N ILE A 76 -2.49 9.32 1.71
CA ILE A 76 -1.05 9.36 1.38
C ILE A 76 -0.82 9.15 -0.12
N LEU A 77 -1.51 8.18 -0.73
CA LEU A 77 -1.53 7.99 -2.19
C LEU A 77 -2.11 9.21 -2.91
N ASN A 78 -2.91 10.02 -2.21
CA ASN A 78 -3.59 11.19 -2.77
C ASN A 78 -4.45 10.81 -3.99
N ASN A 79 -5.09 9.63 -3.96
CA ASN A 79 -6.07 9.23 -4.98
C ASN A 79 -7.35 10.05 -4.81
N ARG A 80 -7.40 11.18 -5.51
CA ARG A 80 -8.47 12.17 -5.39
C ARG A 80 -9.82 11.67 -5.88
N GLU A 81 -9.83 10.74 -6.82
CA GLU A 81 -11.08 10.22 -7.39
C GLU A 81 -11.80 9.33 -6.38
N VAL A 82 -11.08 8.39 -5.75
CA VAL A 82 -11.61 7.57 -4.66
C VAL A 82 -12.08 8.45 -3.49
N ILE A 83 -11.25 9.41 -3.06
CA ILE A 83 -11.59 10.32 -1.95
C ILE A 83 -12.88 11.11 -2.24
N LYS A 84 -13.05 11.62 -3.47
CA LYS A 84 -14.28 12.31 -3.89
C LYS A 84 -15.50 11.39 -3.87
N LYS A 85 -15.37 10.14 -4.33
CA LYS A 85 -16.47 9.16 -4.33
C LYS A 85 -16.92 8.81 -2.92
N LEU A 86 -15.98 8.78 -1.98
CA LEU A 86 -16.29 8.66 -0.54
C LEU A 86 -16.98 9.92 0.01
N LYS A 87 -17.05 11.03 -0.71
CA LYS A 87 -17.62 12.31 -0.26
C LYS A 87 -16.89 12.88 0.96
N LEU A 88 -15.59 12.62 1.06
CA LEU A 88 -14.72 13.24 2.05
C LEU A 88 -14.22 14.59 1.54
N LEU A 89 -14.12 15.55 2.45
CA LEU A 89 -13.47 16.82 2.17
C LEU A 89 -11.96 16.67 2.36
N PHE A 90 -11.18 17.04 1.35
CA PHE A 90 -9.72 17.01 1.40
C PHE A 90 -9.16 17.82 2.58
N SER A 91 -9.79 18.93 2.95
CA SER A 91 -9.41 19.74 4.10
C SER A 91 -9.52 18.97 5.41
N ASP A 92 -10.60 18.19 5.57
CA ASP A 92 -10.86 17.43 6.79
C ASP A 92 -9.87 16.28 6.91
N ILE A 93 -9.60 15.61 5.79
CA ILE A 93 -8.60 14.56 5.68
C ILE A 93 -7.18 15.08 5.97
N ASP A 94 -6.79 16.21 5.38
CA ASP A 94 -5.44 16.78 5.54
C ASP A 94 -5.17 17.12 7.01
N LEU A 95 -6.22 17.56 7.73
CA LEU A 95 -6.16 17.84 9.17
C LEU A 95 -6.17 16.58 10.04
N GLU A 96 -6.79 15.50 9.58
CA GLU A 96 -6.94 14.26 10.34
C GLU A 96 -5.71 13.35 10.22
N TYR A 97 -5.17 13.20 9.01
CA TYR A 97 -4.13 12.22 8.69
C TYR A 97 -2.78 12.83 8.29
N PHE A 98 -2.69 14.15 8.09
CA PHE A 98 -1.46 14.85 7.72
C PHE A 98 -0.65 14.16 6.60
N PRO A 99 -1.28 13.77 5.47
CA PRO A 99 -0.64 12.90 4.47
C PRO A 99 0.66 13.51 3.92
N LYS A 100 0.71 14.84 3.79
CA LYS A 100 1.86 15.59 3.26
C LYS A 100 3.04 15.72 4.25
N ILE A 101 2.84 15.44 5.54
CA ILE A 101 3.91 15.50 6.54
C ILE A 101 4.49 14.09 6.66
N ILE A 102 5.64 13.86 6.02
CA ILE A 102 6.28 12.53 5.93
C ILE A 102 6.52 11.91 7.31
N LEU A 103 6.98 12.72 8.28
CA LEU A 103 7.31 12.27 9.62
C LEU A 103 6.12 12.25 10.60
N CYS A 104 4.89 12.23 10.07
CA CYS A 104 3.68 12.17 10.89
C CYS A 104 2.73 11.14 10.28
N SER A 105 2.35 10.14 11.07
CA SER A 105 1.32 9.16 10.74
C SER A 105 0.50 8.89 11.99
N LYS A 106 -0.79 8.59 11.82
CA LYS A 106 -1.72 8.35 12.93
C LYS A 106 -1.98 6.86 13.15
N ASN A 107 -2.21 6.12 12.07
CA ASN A 107 -2.64 4.72 12.10
C ASN A 107 -1.69 3.79 11.35
N ILE A 108 -0.84 4.32 10.47
CA ILE A 108 0.13 3.53 9.71
C ILE A 108 1.55 3.69 10.24
N ASN A 109 2.44 2.77 9.85
CA ASN A 109 3.84 2.84 10.21
C ASN A 109 4.54 4.04 9.52
N ILE A 110 5.19 4.89 10.32
CA ILE A 110 5.91 6.08 9.82
C ILE A 110 7.08 5.73 8.88
N ILE A 111 7.77 4.60 9.13
CA ILE A 111 8.85 4.12 8.26
C ILE A 111 8.28 3.67 6.93
N ALA A 112 7.18 2.92 6.91
CA ALA A 112 6.50 2.55 5.67
C ALA A 112 6.07 3.79 4.88
N LYS A 113 5.49 4.81 5.53
CA LYS A 113 5.19 6.09 4.88
C LYS A 113 6.43 6.74 4.25
N CYS A 114 7.54 6.76 4.96
CA CYS A 114 8.80 7.32 4.44
C CYS A 114 9.29 6.55 3.21
N LEU A 115 9.29 5.21 3.28
CA LEU A 115 9.71 4.35 2.18
C LEU A 115 8.80 4.49 0.96
N TYR A 116 7.49 4.59 1.16
CA TYR A 116 6.53 4.85 0.09
C TYR A 116 6.83 6.19 -0.61
N VAL A 117 7.03 7.27 0.17
CA VAL A 117 7.37 8.58 -0.41
C VAL A 117 8.70 8.54 -1.16
N ILE A 118 9.67 7.74 -0.71
CA ILE A 118 10.90 7.50 -1.46
C ILE A 118 10.56 6.82 -2.79
N CYS A 119 9.81 5.72 -2.77
CA CYS A 119 9.42 4.98 -3.99
C CYS A 119 8.77 5.88 -5.04
N GLU A 120 7.81 6.72 -4.62
CA GLU A 120 7.11 7.68 -5.47
C GLU A 120 7.99 8.83 -6.00
N SER A 121 9.08 9.16 -5.30
CA SER A 121 9.96 10.26 -5.66
C SER A 121 11.05 9.89 -6.67
N LEU A 122 11.27 8.60 -6.89
CA LEU A 122 12.33 8.10 -7.76
C LEU A 122 11.90 8.14 -9.22
N ASP A 123 12.77 8.67 -10.07
CA ASP A 123 12.64 8.48 -11.51
C ASP A 123 13.00 7.04 -11.92
N GLU A 124 12.77 6.70 -13.18
CA GLU A 124 13.01 5.36 -13.72
C GLU A 124 14.45 4.88 -13.48
N VAL A 125 15.44 5.76 -13.71
CA VAL A 125 16.86 5.43 -13.53
C VAL A 125 17.18 5.12 -12.07
N ASN A 126 16.70 5.94 -11.13
CA ASN A 126 16.96 5.72 -9.71
C ASN A 126 16.17 4.53 -9.16
N ARG A 127 14.99 4.21 -9.72
CA ARG A 127 14.26 2.97 -9.40
C ARG A 127 15.06 1.74 -9.80
N GLU A 128 15.58 1.70 -11.03
CA GLU A 128 16.44 0.59 -11.50
C GLU A 128 17.68 0.42 -10.61
N LEU A 129 18.37 1.52 -10.29
CA LEU A 129 19.54 1.47 -9.40
C LEU A 129 19.19 0.93 -8.00
N LEU A 130 18.07 1.35 -7.43
CA LEU A 130 17.62 0.83 -6.13
C LEU A 130 17.31 -0.67 -6.21
N LEU A 131 16.64 -1.12 -7.26
CA LEU A 131 16.34 -2.53 -7.47
C LEU A 131 17.62 -3.36 -7.62
N ASP A 132 18.59 -2.88 -8.39
CA ASP A 132 19.89 -3.54 -8.54
C ASP A 132 20.61 -3.67 -7.19
N HIS A 133 20.56 -2.62 -6.36
CA HIS A 133 21.10 -2.67 -5.00
C HIS A 133 20.41 -3.73 -4.14
N ILE A 134 19.07 -3.71 -4.07
CA ILE A 134 18.29 -4.70 -3.32
C ILE A 134 18.62 -6.13 -3.76
N LYS A 135 18.67 -6.38 -5.07
CA LYS A 135 19.01 -7.69 -5.64
C LYS A 135 20.44 -8.12 -5.29
N SER A 136 21.39 -7.19 -5.36
CA SER A 136 22.81 -7.48 -5.10
C SER A 136 23.08 -7.82 -3.63
N GLU A 137 22.33 -7.25 -2.69
CA GLU A 137 22.48 -7.49 -1.26
C GLU A 137 21.79 -8.79 -0.80
N ASN A 138 20.86 -9.31 -1.59
CA ASN A 138 20.03 -10.45 -1.19
C ASN A 138 20.31 -11.69 -2.05
N SER A 139 21.22 -12.55 -1.59
CA SER A 139 21.68 -13.73 -2.36
C SER A 139 20.58 -14.76 -2.65
N ASN A 140 19.43 -14.69 -1.97
CA ASN A 140 18.28 -15.56 -2.17
C ASN A 140 17.11 -14.84 -2.85
N TYR A 141 17.36 -13.70 -3.49
CA TYR A 141 16.34 -12.87 -4.13
C TYR A 141 15.38 -13.70 -4.98
N GLU A 142 14.09 -13.53 -4.72
CA GLU A 142 13.04 -14.34 -5.32
C GLU A 142 12.94 -14.01 -6.81
N SER A 143 13.41 -14.91 -7.68
CA SER A 143 13.41 -14.72 -9.14
C SER A 143 12.03 -14.39 -9.74
N LEU A 144 10.95 -14.73 -9.03
CA LEU A 144 9.60 -14.36 -9.43
C LEU A 144 9.33 -12.84 -9.37
N LEU A 145 10.13 -12.09 -8.60
CA LEU A 145 10.07 -10.64 -8.53
C LEU A 145 10.72 -9.95 -9.74
N ASP A 146 11.51 -10.66 -10.55
CA ASP A 146 12.21 -10.05 -11.70
C ASP A 146 11.26 -9.45 -12.75
N ASN A 147 10.02 -9.94 -12.80
CA ASN A 147 8.98 -9.45 -13.71
C ASN A 147 7.99 -8.49 -13.02
N ILE A 148 8.23 -8.14 -11.76
CA ILE A 148 7.34 -7.30 -10.96
C ILE A 148 7.92 -5.90 -10.84
N ASN A 149 7.16 -4.88 -11.25
CA ASN A 149 7.62 -3.49 -11.25
C ASN A 149 7.20 -2.68 -10.01
N TYR A 150 6.54 -3.32 -9.03
CA TYR A 150 6.06 -2.66 -7.82
C TYR A 150 7.19 -2.51 -6.80
N LEU A 151 7.73 -1.30 -6.66
CA LEU A 151 8.92 -1.04 -5.85
C LEU A 151 8.69 -1.35 -4.36
N GLU A 152 7.49 -1.09 -3.86
CA GLU A 152 7.02 -1.38 -2.51
C GLU A 152 7.15 -2.87 -2.17
N LEU A 153 6.89 -3.76 -3.14
CA LEU A 153 7.02 -5.20 -2.94
C LEU A 153 8.48 -5.63 -2.81
N HIS A 154 9.38 -5.01 -3.58
CA HIS A 154 10.83 -5.22 -3.45
C HIS A 154 11.36 -4.70 -2.12
N MET A 155 10.84 -3.56 -1.65
CA MET A 155 11.18 -3.01 -0.34
C MET A 155 10.74 -3.95 0.78
N LEU A 156 9.54 -4.55 0.70
CA LEU A 156 9.10 -5.55 1.67
C LEU A 156 9.96 -6.81 1.66
N TYR A 157 10.49 -7.20 0.50
CA TYR A 157 11.40 -8.34 0.42
C TYR A 157 12.76 -8.04 1.08
N TRP A 158 13.21 -6.78 1.01
CA TRP A 158 14.49 -6.35 1.57
C TRP A 158 14.45 -6.16 3.09
N MET A 159 13.29 -5.77 3.65
CA MET A 159 13.06 -5.59 5.09
C MET A 159 13.04 -6.91 5.87
#